data_AF-A0AA50WMS2-F1
#
_entry.id   AF-A0AA50WMS2-F1
#
_cell.length_a   1.000
_cell.length_b   1.000
_cell.length_c   1.000
_cell.angle_alpha   90.00
_cell.angle_beta   90.00
_cell.angle_gamma   90.00
#
_symmetry.space_group_name_H-M   'P 1'
#
loop_
_entity.id
_entity.type
_entity.pdbx_description
1 polymer ?
#
loop_
_entity_poly.entity_id
_entity_poly.type
_entity_poly.pdbx_seq_one_letter_code
_entity_poly.pdbx_strand_id
1 'polypeptide(L)' 'GLVIVKPIVYGNKARYFGKKREEDGHTHEWTVYVKPYANEDMSAYIKKVHFKLHESYANPNRIVTKPPY' A
#
# COMPACT_ATOMS: atom_id res chain seq x y z
N GLY A 1 16.42 16.30 -24.58
CA GLY A 1 15.57 16.56 -23.41
C GLY A 1 16.16 15.88 -22.19
N LEU A 2 15.77 16.30 -20.98
CA LEU A 2 16.21 15.68 -19.72
C LEU A 2 15.26 14.52 -19.35
N VAL A 3 15.82 13.38 -18.93
CA VAL A 3 15.06 12.21 -18.47
C VAL A 3 15.48 11.89 -17.04
N ILE A 4 14.50 11.72 -16.14
CA ILE A 4 14.72 11.35 -14.73
C ILE A 4 13.96 10.05 -14.46
N VAL A 5 14.65 9.07 -13.88
CA VAL A 5 14.08 7.76 -13.53
C VAL A 5 14.05 7.61 -12.01
N LYS A 6 12.88 7.24 -11.46
CA LYS A 6 12.67 7.01 -10.02
C LYS A 6 12.23 5.56 -9.78
N PRO A 7 13.14 4.65 -9.39
CA PRO A 7 12.80 3.26 -9.16
C PRO A 7 11.96 3.09 -7.89
N ILE A 8 10.90 2.29 -7.98
CA ILE A 8 9.98 2.00 -6.87
C ILE A 8 9.83 0.49 -6.66
N VAL A 9 9.43 0.10 -5.45
CA VAL A 9 9.02 -1.25 -5.10
C VAL A 9 7.59 -1.19 -4.59
N TYR A 10 6.73 -2.03 -5.15
CA TYR A 10 5.34 -2.16 -4.74
C TYR A 10 5.01 -3.62 -4.48
N GLY A 11 3.95 -3.86 -3.71
CA GLY A 11 3.47 -5.20 -3.40
C GLY A 11 2.69 -5.22 -2.11
N ASN A 12 2.58 -6.41 -1.50
CA ASN A 12 1.98 -6.57 -0.20
C ASN A 12 2.78 -7.51 0.69
N LYS A 13 2.62 -7.35 2.00
CA LYS A 13 2.98 -8.35 3.00
C LYS A 13 1.69 -8.89 3.59
N ALA A 14 1.64 -10.18 3.86
CA ALA A 14 0.53 -10.81 4.56
C ALA A 14 1.07 -11.66 5.70
N ARG A 15 0.36 -11.65 6.83
CA ARG A 15 0.67 -12.46 8.00
C ARG A 15 -0.58 -13.24 8.40
N TYR A 16 -0.43 -14.55 8.50
CA TYR A 16 -1.47 -15.43 8.99
C TYR A 16 -1.66 -15.24 10.51
N PHE A 17 -2.91 -15.19 10.97
CA PHE A 17 -3.24 -15.02 12.39
C PHE A 17 -3.02 -16.28 13.24
N GLY A 18 -2.77 -17.44 12.62
CA GLY A 18 -2.70 -18.73 13.32
C GLY A 18 -4.07 -19.38 13.54
N LYS A 19 -5.14 -18.59 13.55
CA LYS A 19 -6.53 -19.03 13.60
C LYS A 19 -7.45 -18.07 12.84
N LYS A 20 -8.62 -18.54 12.44
CA LYS A 20 -9.67 -17.68 11.89
C LYS A 20 -10.21 -16.78 13.01
N ARG A 21 -10.33 -15.47 12.74
CA ARG A 21 -10.95 -14.53 13.67
C ARG A 21 -12.45 -14.80 13.75
N GLU A 22 -12.99 -14.84 14.96
CA GLU A 22 -14.38 -15.25 15.19
C GLU A 22 -15.40 -14.20 14.73
N GLU A 23 -15.07 -12.91 14.82
CA GLU A 23 -15.98 -11.80 14.52
C GLU A 23 -16.28 -11.62 13.02
N ASP A 24 -15.25 -11.68 12.17
CA ASP A 24 -15.34 -11.34 10.75
C ASP A 24 -14.87 -12.48 9.83
N GLY A 25 -14.38 -13.58 10.42
CA GLY A 25 -13.84 -14.71 9.69
C GLY A 25 -12.51 -14.45 8.98
N HIS A 26 -11.84 -13.33 9.22
CA HIS A 26 -10.54 -13.04 8.60
C HIS A 26 -9.45 -13.97 9.12
N THR A 27 -8.53 -14.35 8.23
CA THR A 27 -7.43 -15.28 8.52
C THR A 27 -6.07 -14.62 8.47
N HIS A 28 -5.94 -13.51 7.76
CA HIS A 28 -4.69 -12.80 7.56
C HIS A 28 -4.87 -11.30 7.77
N GLU A 29 -3.83 -10.67 8.30
CA GLU A 29 -3.61 -9.24 8.07
C GLU A 29 -2.72 -9.08 6.85
N TRP A 30 -2.92 -7.99 6.12
CA TRP A 30 -2.07 -7.66 4.99
C TRP A 30 -1.88 -6.15 4.90
N THR A 31 -0.74 -5.77 4.34
CA THR A 31 -0.38 -4.39 4.08
C THR A 31 0.10 -4.30 2.64
N VAL A 32 -0.66 -3.59 1.81
CA VAL A 32 -0.23 -3.17 0.47
C VAL A 32 0.60 -1.90 0.62
N TYR A 33 1.65 -1.74 -0.19
CA TYR A 33 2.53 -0.58 -0.10
C TYR A 33 3.15 -0.19 -1.44
N VAL A 34 3.59 1.06 -1.52
CA VAL A 34 4.50 1.57 -2.53
C VAL A 34 5.63 2.30 -1.81
N LYS A 35 6.88 1.92 -2.07
CA LYS A 35 8.05 2.56 -1.48
C LYS A 35 9.11 2.84 -2.55
N PRO A 36 9.96 3.84 -2.35
CA PRO A 36 11.08 4.04 -3.26
C PRO A 36 12.08 2.90 -3.10
N TYR A 37 12.82 2.61 -4.16
CA TYR A 37 13.87 1.59 -4.11
C TYR A 37 15.04 2.03 -3.23
N ALA A 38 15.45 3.30 -3.37
CA ALA A 38 16.38 3.96 -2.46
C ALA A 38 15.63 4.66 -1.32
N ASN A 39 16.28 4.90 -0.19
CA ASN A 39 15.66 5.61 0.93
C ASN A 39 15.57 7.12 0.63
N GLU A 40 14.55 7.53 -0.14
CA GLU A 40 14.26 8.92 -0.51
C GLU A 40 12.83 9.32 -0.10
N ASP A 41 12.57 10.62 -0.03
CA ASP A 41 11.23 11.14 0.21
C ASP A 41 10.44 11.26 -1.10
N MET A 42 9.51 10.34 -1.32
CA MET A 42 8.65 10.37 -2.49
C MET A 42 7.61 11.50 -2.47
N SER A 43 7.32 12.11 -1.32
CA SER A 43 6.31 13.17 -1.21
C SER A 43 6.69 14.43 -1.99
N ALA A 44 7.98 14.59 -2.31
CA ALA A 44 8.50 15.67 -3.16
C ALA A 44 7.98 15.61 -4.61
N TYR A 45 7.61 14.42 -5.11
CA TYR A 45 7.16 14.23 -6.49
C TYR A 45 5.87 13.41 -6.63
N ILE A 46 5.40 12.75 -5.57
CA ILE A 46 4.12 12.04 -5.52
C ILE A 46 3.13 12.84 -4.66
N LYS A 47 2.06 13.33 -5.29
CA LYS A 47 0.96 14.04 -4.60
C LYS A 47 0.12 13.12 -3.72
N LYS A 48 -0.20 11.92 -4.20
CA LYS A 48 -1.00 10.90 -3.51
C LYS A 48 -0.92 9.55 -4.20
N VAL A 49 -1.14 8.48 -3.44
CA VAL A 49 -1.27 7.10 -3.93
C VAL A 49 -2.70 6.62 -3.67
N HIS A 50 -3.29 5.98 -4.67
CA HIS A 50 -4.62 5.38 -4.57
C HIS A 50 -4.48 3.86 -4.51
N PHE A 51 -5.00 3.24 -3.44
CA PHE A 51 -5.15 1.80 -3.33
C PHE A 51 -6.62 1.44 -3.52
N LYS A 52 -6.93 0.87 -4.69
CA LYS A 52 -8.25 0.32 -4.99
C LYS A 52 -8.33 -1.12 -4.50
N LEU A 53 -9.12 -1.34 -3.46
CA LEU A 53 -9.41 -2.64 -2.87
C LEU A 53 -10.63 -3.26 -3.55
N HIS A 54 -10.89 -4.53 -3.24
CA HIS A 54 -12.11 -5.20 -3.66
C HIS A 54 -13.35 -4.49 -3.07
N GLU A 55 -14.46 -4.49 -3.80
CA GLU A 55 -15.67 -3.70 -3.46
C GLU A 55 -16.35 -4.11 -2.16
N SER A 56 -16.06 -5.31 -1.66
CA SER A 56 -16.52 -5.78 -0.34
C SER A 56 -15.85 -5.04 0.83
N TYR A 57 -14.74 -4.34 0.60
CA TYR A 57 -14.08 -3.56 1.64
C TYR A 57 -14.77 -2.21 1.81
N ALA A 58 -15.01 -1.83 3.07
CA ALA A 58 -15.47 -0.49 3.38
C ALA A 58 -14.48 0.55 2.86
N ASN A 59 -14.99 1.54 2.13
CA ASN A 59 -14.20 2.53 1.39
C ASN A 59 -13.10 1.85 0.53
N PRO A 60 -13.48 1.21 -0.59
CA PRO A 60 -12.53 0.43 -1.39
C PRO A 60 -11.46 1.30 -2.04
N ASN A 61 -11.70 2.60 -2.22
CA ASN A 61 -10.71 3.54 -2.76
C ASN A 61 -9.99 4.28 -1.63
N ARG A 62 -8.91 3.69 -1.11
CA ARG A 62 -8.08 4.32 -0.08
C ARG A 62 -7.08 5.27 -0.72
N ILE A 63 -6.97 6.49 -0.20
CA ILE A 63 -6.05 7.52 -0.71
C ILE A 63 -5.05 7.87 0.39
N VAL A 64 -3.76 7.72 0.08
CA VAL A 64 -2.66 8.05 1.00
C VAL A 64 -1.86 9.22 0.41
N THR A 65 -1.73 10.30 1.18
CA THR A 65 -1.07 11.55 0.73
C THR A 65 0.33 11.74 1.30
N LYS A 66 0.70 10.99 2.35
CA LYS A 66 2.00 11.10 3.03
C LYS A 66 2.63 9.71 3.20
N PRO A 67 3.96 9.58 3.12
CA PRO A 67 4.64 8.31 3.37
C PRO A 67 4.48 7.88 4.84
N PRO A 68 4.49 6.56 5.14
CA PRO A 68 4.59 5.44 4.19
C PRO A 68 3.31 5.26 3.37
N TYR A 69 3.47 5.06 2.06
CA TYR A 69 2.36 4.86 1.12
C TYR A 69 1.95 3.40 1.04
#